data_AF-A0A9C9SL54-F1
#
_entry.id   AF-A0A9C9SL54-F1
#
_cell.length_a   1.000
_cell.length_b   1.000
_cell.length_c   1.000
_cell.angle_alpha   90.00
_cell.angle_beta   90.00
_cell.angle_gamma   90.00
#
_symmetry.space_group_name_H-M   'P 1'
#
loop_
_entity.id
_entity.type
_entity.pdbx_description
1 polymer ?
#
loop_
_entity_poly.entity_id
_entity_poly.type
_entity_poly.pdbx_seq_one_letter_code
_entity_poly.pdbx_strand_id
1 'polypeptide(L)'
;MKFSFKHNIISGFVAILPIGVTILIFVFIYNKFTNLFLKFIKYFPQLNFLPQFIITLIGLIILFLLLYLIGFFTNTLLGKWLTSLFDRVFMKTPFINSIYSSARSLSETLFKKKTSFKEAVLVQFPRNGGYTIGFVTTTVDWLD
;
A
#
# COMPACT_ATOMS: atom_id res chain seq x y z
N MET A 1 -12.44 -36.69 -12.35
CA MET A 1 -12.38 -35.22 -12.23
C MET A 1 -13.09 -34.81 -10.94
N LYS A 2 -12.41 -34.80 -9.79
CA LYS A 2 -13.04 -34.41 -8.51
C LYS A 2 -13.11 -32.89 -8.45
N PHE A 3 -14.21 -32.32 -8.94
CA PHE A 3 -14.59 -30.94 -8.62
C PHE A 3 -14.83 -30.87 -7.10
N SER A 4 -13.81 -30.47 -6.35
CA SER A 4 -13.94 -30.20 -4.92
C SER A 4 -14.68 -28.88 -4.77
N PHE A 5 -16.01 -28.94 -4.62
CA PHE A 5 -16.89 -27.78 -4.42
C PHE A 5 -16.33 -26.77 -3.41
N LYS A 6 -15.63 -27.26 -2.37
CA LYS A 6 -14.91 -26.45 -1.38
C LYS A 6 -13.84 -25.55 -2.00
N HIS A 7 -13.07 -26.04 -2.95
CA HIS A 7 -12.02 -25.28 -3.63
C HIS A 7 -12.61 -24.09 -4.39
N ASN A 8 -13.72 -24.27 -5.10
CA ASN A 8 -14.34 -23.20 -5.87
C ASN A 8 -14.92 -22.08 -4.99
N ILE A 9 -15.51 -22.42 -3.83
CA ILE A 9 -16.00 -21.43 -2.87
C ILE A 9 -14.83 -20.64 -2.27
N ILE A 10 -13.75 -21.32 -1.86
CA ILE A 10 -12.56 -20.67 -1.30
C ILE A 10 -11.93 -19.74 -2.34
N SER A 11 -11.76 -20.19 -3.58
CA SER A 11 -11.22 -19.38 -4.67
C SER A 11 -12.10 -18.16 -4.97
N GLY A 12 -13.42 -18.32 -4.96
CA GLY A 12 -14.35 -17.18 -5.11
C GLY A 12 -14.25 -16.17 -3.97
N PHE A 13 -14.15 -16.63 -2.73
CA PHE A 13 -13.96 -15.77 -1.56
C PHE A 13 -12.64 -15.01 -1.62
N VAL A 14 -11.55 -15.69 -2.00
CA VAL A 14 -10.23 -15.08 -2.20
C VAL A 14 -10.23 -14.06 -3.34
N ALA A 15 -11.00 -14.30 -4.41
CA ALA A 15 -11.11 -13.36 -5.52
C ALA A 15 -11.83 -12.06 -5.14
N ILE A 16 -12.82 -12.10 -4.24
CA ILE A 16 -13.58 -10.92 -3.79
C ILE A 16 -12.89 -10.18 -2.64
N LEU A 17 -12.03 -10.87 -1.88
CA LEU A 17 -11.31 -10.33 -0.73
C LEU A 17 -10.69 -8.94 -0.98
N PRO A 18 -9.96 -8.68 -2.07
CA PRO A 18 -9.38 -7.36 -2.35
C PRO A 18 -10.41 -6.24 -2.40
N ILE A 19 -11.56 -6.49 -3.03
CA ILE A 19 -12.66 -5.51 -3.15
C ILE A 19 -13.36 -5.33 -1.80
N GLY A 20 -13.58 -6.43 -1.06
CA GLY A 20 -14.16 -6.35 0.27
C GLY A 20 -13.29 -5.53 1.23
N VAL A 21 -11.97 -5.72 1.16
CA VAL A 21 -10.99 -4.97 1.97
C VAL A 21 -11.00 -3.49 1.60
N THR A 22 -11.05 -3.12 0.31
CA THR A 22 -11.10 -1.70 -0.08
C THR A 22 -12.39 -1.04 0.42
N ILE A 23 -13.55 -1.69 0.27
CA ILE A 23 -14.83 -1.18 0.79
C ILE A 23 -14.78 -1.01 2.31
N LEU A 24 -14.25 -2.01 3.03
CA LEU A 24 -14.11 -1.96 4.48
C LEU A 24 -13.26 -0.77 4.92
N ILE A 25 -12.07 -0.61 4.31
CA ILE A 25 -11.17 0.51 4.60
C ILE A 25 -11.86 1.84 4.30
N PHE A 26 -12.54 1.95 3.15
CA PHE A 26 -13.21 3.18 2.75
C PHE A 26 -14.31 3.58 3.72
N VAL A 27 -15.19 2.63 4.09
CA VAL A 27 -16.26 2.85 5.08
C VAL A 27 -15.67 3.19 6.46
N PHE A 28 -14.61 2.50 6.87
CA PHE A 28 -13.93 2.78 8.14
C PHE A 28 -13.38 4.21 8.17
N ILE A 29 -12.64 4.62 7.14
CA ILE A 29 -12.07 5.97 7.04
C ILE A 29 -13.19 7.00 6.97
N TYR A 30 -14.20 6.80 6.12
CA TYR A 30 -15.35 7.71 5.98
C TYR A 30 -16.07 7.93 7.31
N ASN A 31 -16.34 6.87 8.06
CA ASN A 31 -17.03 6.96 9.35
C ASN A 31 -16.16 7.65 10.40
N LYS A 32 -14.85 7.36 10.45
CA LYS A 32 -13.94 8.05 11.36
C LYS A 32 -13.81 9.52 11.03
N PHE A 33 -13.62 9.83 9.75
CA PHE A 33 -13.52 11.19 9.24
C PHE A 33 -14.80 11.99 9.55
N THR A 34 -15.97 11.48 9.17
CA THR A 34 -17.26 12.15 9.43
C THR A 34 -17.47 12.41 10.91
N ASN A 35 -17.16 11.45 11.80
CA ASN A 35 -17.29 11.65 13.23
C ASN A 35 -16.32 12.70 13.80
N LEU A 36 -15.06 12.70 13.35
CA LEU A 36 -14.07 13.73 13.72
C LEU A 36 -14.49 15.11 13.20
N PHE A 37 -14.94 15.17 11.96
CA PHE A 37 -15.33 16.39 11.28
C PHE A 37 -16.60 17.02 11.88
N LEU A 38 -17.62 16.21 12.17
CA LEU A 38 -18.82 16.67 12.88
C LEU A 38 -18.49 17.19 14.29
N LYS A 39 -17.56 16.53 15.02
CA LYS A 39 -17.09 17.04 16.31
C LYS A 39 -16.34 18.37 16.15
N PHE A 40 -15.52 18.50 15.13
CA PHE A 40 -14.78 19.73 14.83
C PHE A 40 -15.73 20.90 14.50
N ILE A 41 -16.75 20.66 13.67
CA ILE A 41 -17.76 21.68 13.32
C ILE A 41 -18.55 22.14 14.55
N LYS A 42 -18.81 21.26 15.53
CA LYS A 42 -19.48 21.68 16.78
C LYS A 42 -18.70 22.75 17.56
N TYR A 43 -17.37 22.86 17.39
CA TYR A 43 -16.58 23.94 17.97
C TYR A 43 -16.70 25.26 17.22
N PHE A 44 -17.22 25.25 15.99
CA PHE A 44 -17.42 26.42 15.14
C PHE A 44 -18.89 26.56 14.77
N PRO A 45 -19.76 27.00 15.70
CA PRO A 45 -21.20 27.11 15.48
C PRO A 45 -21.58 28.06 14.33
N GLN A 46 -20.67 28.93 13.89
CA GLN A 46 -20.85 29.81 12.72
C GLN A 46 -20.99 29.03 11.40
N LEU A 47 -20.51 27.78 11.34
CA LEU A 47 -20.58 26.93 10.15
C LEU A 47 -21.93 26.23 9.97
N ASN A 48 -22.82 26.26 10.97
CA ASN A 48 -24.15 25.64 10.90
C ASN A 48 -25.11 26.33 9.92
N PHE A 49 -24.77 27.54 9.45
CA PHE A 49 -25.53 28.24 8.42
C PHE A 49 -25.26 27.72 7.00
N LEU A 50 -24.22 26.91 6.81
CA LEU A 50 -23.87 26.37 5.50
C LEU A 50 -24.73 25.13 5.18
N PRO A 51 -25.19 24.97 3.93
CA PRO A 51 -25.84 23.76 3.47
C PRO A 51 -24.99 22.51 3.75
N GLN A 52 -25.65 21.43 4.16
CA GLN A 52 -25.00 20.14 4.48
C GLN A 52 -24.10 19.62 3.34
N PHE A 53 -24.47 19.90 2.08
CA PHE A 53 -23.67 19.53 0.91
C PHE A 53 -22.31 20.24 0.87
N ILE A 54 -22.26 21.54 1.21
CA ILE A 54 -21.01 22.32 1.23
C ILE A 54 -20.09 21.80 2.34
N ILE A 55 -20.66 21.51 3.51
CA ILE A 55 -19.94 20.92 4.64
C ILE A 55 -19.29 19.59 4.23
N THR A 56 -20.06 18.73 3.56
CA THR A 56 -19.58 17.44 3.06
C THR A 56 -18.44 17.60 2.05
N LEU A 57 -18.56 18.56 1.13
CA LEU A 57 -17.53 18.84 0.11
C LEU A 57 -16.24 19.37 0.71
N ILE A 58 -16.33 20.29 1.69
CA ILE A 58 -15.17 20.79 2.45
C ILE A 58 -14.47 19.64 3.17
N GLY A 59 -15.24 18.75 3.79
CA GLY A 59 -14.70 17.54 4.43
C GLY A 59 -13.91 16.67 3.43
N LEU A 60 -14.46 16.43 2.24
CA LEU A 60 -13.77 15.67 1.20
C LEU A 60 -12.45 16.32 0.77
N ILE A 61 -12.45 17.64 0.55
CA ILE A 61 -11.23 18.40 0.19
C ILE A 61 -10.16 18.28 1.28
N ILE A 62 -10.55 18.43 2.54
CA ILE A 62 -9.64 18.29 3.69
C ILE A 62 -9.05 16.88 3.75
N LEU A 63 -9.86 15.84 3.51
CA LEU A 63 -9.37 14.46 3.47
C LEU A 63 -8.30 14.27 2.39
N PHE A 64 -8.56 14.73 1.16
CA PHE A 64 -7.59 14.66 0.07
C PHE A 64 -6.32 15.46 0.36
N LEU A 65 -6.45 16.66 0.94
CA LEU A 65 -5.32 17.47 1.35
C LEU A 65 -4.47 16.75 2.40
N LEU A 66 -5.10 16.11 3.37
CA LEU A 66 -4.43 15.38 4.44
C LEU A 66 -3.70 14.14 3.89
N LEU A 67 -4.31 13.41 2.96
CA LEU A 67 -3.65 12.31 2.23
C LEU A 67 -2.45 12.81 1.42
N TYR A 68 -2.59 13.93 0.71
CA TYR A 68 -1.50 14.54 -0.04
C TYR A 68 -0.34 14.93 0.88
N LEU A 69 -0.63 15.58 2.01
CA LEU A 69 0.37 15.96 3.00
C LEU A 69 1.10 14.71 3.54
N ILE A 70 0.38 13.66 3.94
CA ILE A 70 1.01 12.41 4.40
C ILE A 70 1.96 11.85 3.33
N GLY A 71 1.53 11.80 2.07
CA GLY A 71 2.36 11.36 0.95
C GLY A 71 3.60 12.23 0.76
N PHE A 72 3.43 13.55 0.78
CA PHE A 72 4.50 14.52 0.67
C PHE A 72 5.52 14.39 1.80
N PHE A 73 5.05 14.25 3.05
CA PHE A 73 5.92 14.04 4.20
C PHE A 73 6.71 12.74 4.08
N THR A 74 6.10 11.66 3.58
CA THR A 74 6.75 10.35 3.41
C THR A 74 8.00 10.42 2.50
N ASN A 75 8.02 11.35 1.54
CA ASN A 75 9.17 11.55 0.65
C ASN A 75 10.31 12.38 1.29
N THR A 76 10.04 13.06 2.41
CA THR A 76 11.02 13.90 3.11
C THR A 76 11.85 13.06 4.10
N LEU A 77 13.08 13.51 4.44
CA LEU A 77 13.94 12.88 5.44
C LEU A 77 13.23 12.65 6.80
N LEU A 78 12.44 13.62 7.25
CA LEU A 78 11.59 13.51 8.44
C LEU A 78 10.55 12.39 8.33
N GLY A 79 9.95 12.20 7.16
CA GLY A 79 8.98 11.12 6.93
C GLY A 79 9.62 9.75 6.95
N LYS A 80 10.83 9.59 6.39
CA LYS A 80 11.60 8.34 6.49
C LYS A 80 11.95 8.01 7.93
N TRP A 81 12.34 9.00 8.73
CA TRP A 81 12.60 8.80 10.16
C TRP A 81 11.32 8.43 10.92
N LEU A 82 10.23 9.16 10.70
CA LEU A 82 8.95 8.92 11.37
C LEU A 82 8.36 7.54 11.02
N THR A 83 8.40 7.15 9.75
CA THR A 83 7.98 5.80 9.32
C THR A 83 8.81 4.70 9.99
N SER A 84 10.13 4.87 10.10
CA SER A 84 10.99 3.90 10.81
C SER A 84 10.69 3.81 12.32
N LEU A 85 10.27 4.92 12.95
CA LEU A 85 9.82 4.91 14.34
C LEU A 85 8.53 4.12 14.50
N PHE A 86 7.55 4.37 13.65
CA PHE A 86 6.29 3.63 13.67
C PHE A 86 6.53 2.13 13.46
N ASP A 87 7.34 1.76 12.46
CA ASP A 87 7.74 0.36 12.24
C ASP A 87 8.29 -0.27 13.52
N ARG A 88 9.20 0.43 14.21
CA ARG A 88 9.82 -0.07 15.45
C ARG A 88 8.82 -0.23 16.60
N VAL A 89 7.87 0.69 16.74
CA VAL A 89 6.82 0.64 17.77
C VAL A 89 5.87 -0.54 17.51
N PHE A 90 5.38 -0.69 16.27
CA PHE A 90 4.46 -1.77 15.92
C PHE A 90 5.14 -3.14 15.95
N MET A 91 6.40 -3.24 15.54
CA MET A 91 7.16 -4.50 15.62
C MET A 91 7.41 -4.97 17.05
N LYS A 92 7.50 -4.05 18.02
CA LYS A 92 7.67 -4.38 19.45
C LYS A 92 6.38 -4.80 20.15
N THR A 93 5.22 -4.56 19.55
CA THR A 93 3.94 -4.90 20.18
C THR A 93 3.56 -6.34 19.81
N PRO A 94 3.57 -7.30 20.75
CA PRO A 94 3.16 -8.67 20.47
C PRO A 94 1.72 -8.70 19.91
N PHE A 95 1.42 -9.66 19.04
CA PHE A 95 0.18 -9.79 18.24
C PHE A 95 0.02 -8.82 17.05
N ILE A 96 0.32 -7.54 17.23
CA ILE A 96 0.11 -6.53 16.18
C ILE A 96 1.21 -6.60 15.10
N ASN A 97 2.42 -7.00 15.50
CA ASN A 97 3.58 -7.09 14.62
C ASN A 97 3.31 -7.93 13.35
N SER A 98 2.65 -9.08 13.47
CA SER A 98 2.40 -9.99 12.36
C SER A 98 1.47 -9.40 11.30
N ILE A 99 0.43 -8.66 11.73
CA ILE A 99 -0.52 -8.02 10.81
C ILE A 99 0.19 -6.87 10.09
N TYR A 100 0.91 -6.05 10.84
CA TYR A 100 1.64 -4.90 10.31
C TYR A 100 2.73 -5.33 9.31
N SER A 101 3.56 -6.31 9.68
CA SER A 101 4.64 -6.80 8.83
C SER A 101 4.12 -7.39 7.52
N SER A 102 3.05 -8.19 7.57
CA SER A 102 2.46 -8.76 6.36
C SER A 102 1.90 -7.68 5.43
N ALA A 103 1.18 -6.70 5.97
CA ALA A 103 0.68 -5.57 5.18
C ALA A 103 1.82 -4.74 4.58
N ARG A 104 2.87 -4.47 5.38
CA ARG A 104 4.05 -3.72 4.94
C ARG A 104 4.80 -4.43 3.81
N SER A 105 5.06 -5.72 3.95
CA SER A 105 5.76 -6.50 2.92
C SER A 105 4.97 -6.60 1.62
N LEU A 106 3.64 -6.73 1.68
CA LEU A 106 2.79 -6.68 0.49
C LEU A 106 2.88 -5.33 -0.21
N SER A 107 2.76 -4.24 0.56
CA SER A 107 2.92 -2.88 0.05
C SER A 107 4.28 -2.70 -0.64
N GLU A 108 5.38 -3.03 0.05
CA GLU A 108 6.74 -2.91 -0.52
C GLU A 108 6.92 -3.75 -1.79
N THR A 109 6.30 -4.92 -1.87
CA THR A 109 6.36 -5.77 -3.07
C THR A 109 5.60 -5.17 -4.24
N LEU A 110 4.44 -4.55 -4.00
CA LEU A 110 3.65 -3.87 -5.03
C LEU A 110 4.32 -2.58 -5.51
N PHE A 111 4.98 -1.85 -4.61
CA PHE A 111 5.68 -0.61 -4.94
C PHE A 111 7.10 -0.84 -5.48
N LYS A 112 7.72 -1.99 -5.21
CA LYS A 112 8.95 -2.41 -5.89
C LYS A 112 8.61 -2.66 -7.35
N LYS A 113 9.07 -1.77 -8.23
CA LYS A 113 9.09 -2.03 -9.68
C LYS A 113 9.73 -3.40 -9.88
N LYS A 114 8.99 -4.35 -10.46
CA LYS A 114 9.56 -5.63 -10.91
C LYS A 114 10.74 -5.27 -11.82
N THR A 115 11.96 -5.41 -11.33
CA THR A 115 13.13 -5.68 -12.17
C THR A 115 12.90 -7.08 -12.73
N SER A 116 11.95 -7.18 -13.66
CA SER A 116 11.84 -8.36 -14.51
C SER A 116 13.22 -8.49 -15.14
N PHE A 117 13.85 -9.66 -15.01
CA PHE A 117 15.06 -10.00 -15.74
C PHE A 117 14.72 -9.85 -17.23
N LYS A 118 15.02 -8.68 -17.80
CA LYS A 118 14.54 -8.27 -19.13
C LYS A 118 15.47 -8.73 -20.24
N GLU A 119 16.64 -9.24 -19.88
CA GLU A 119 17.70 -9.53 -20.83
C GLU A 119 18.20 -10.95 -20.64
N ALA A 120 17.89 -11.78 -21.63
CA ALA A 120 18.46 -13.10 -21.79
C ALA A 120 19.72 -12.96 -22.65
N VAL A 121 20.86 -13.43 -22.15
CA VAL A 121 22.15 -13.39 -22.82
C VAL A 121 22.60 -14.81 -23.12
N LEU A 122 23.29 -15.00 -24.25
CA LEU A 122 23.97 -16.26 -24.56
C LEU A 122 25.38 -16.21 -23.98
N VAL A 123 25.68 -17.11 -23.06
CA VAL A 123 26.99 -17.21 -22.40
C VAL A 123 27.66 -18.50 -22.87
N GLN A 124 28.94 -18.42 -23.24
CA GLN A 124 29.69 -19.63 -23.55
C GLN A 124 29.96 -20.43 -22.28
N PHE A 125 29.44 -21.65 -22.23
CA PHE A 125 29.61 -22.59 -21.13
C PHE A 125 29.22 -24.01 -21.59
N PRO A 126 29.89 -25.10 -21.15
CA PRO A 126 31.13 -25.15 -20.37
C PRO A 126 32.42 -25.12 -21.23
N ARG A 127 32.31 -25.20 -22.57
CA ARG A 127 33.46 -25.22 -23.50
C ARG A 127 33.25 -24.26 -24.66
N ASN A 128 34.36 -23.80 -25.26
CA ASN A 128 34.35 -22.90 -26.41
C ASN A 128 33.47 -23.46 -27.53
N GLY A 129 32.52 -22.64 -28.00
CA GLY A 129 31.51 -23.04 -29.00
C GLY A 129 30.22 -23.64 -28.44
N GLY A 130 30.14 -23.94 -27.14
CA GLY A 130 28.89 -24.30 -26.45
C GLY A 130 28.26 -23.08 -25.79
N TYR A 131 26.99 -22.79 -26.10
CA TYR A 131 26.27 -21.64 -25.56
C TYR A 131 25.11 -22.10 -24.66
N THR A 132 24.93 -21.40 -23.54
CA THR A 132 23.77 -21.54 -22.66
C THR A 132 23.06 -20.20 -22.50
N ILE A 133 21.77 -20.26 -22.18
CA ILE A 133 20.98 -19.07 -21.87
C ILE A 133 21.26 -18.67 -20.42
N GLY A 134 21.62 -17.40 -20.20
CA GLY A 134 21.75 -16.76 -18.91
C GLY A 134 20.80 -15.56 -18.79
N PHE A 135 20.45 -15.17 -17.56
CA PHE A 135 19.62 -13.99 -17.29
C PHE A 135 20.45 -12.94 -16.56
N VAL A 136 20.46 -11.70 -17.08
CA VAL A 136 21.19 -10.59 -16.46
C VAL A 136 20.50 -10.19 -15.16
N THR A 137 21.14 -10.45 -14.02
CA THR A 137 20.56 -10.19 -12.68
C THR A 137 20.87 -8.81 -12.12
N THR A 138 22.00 -8.23 -12.51
CA THR A 138 22.41 -6.87 -12.18
C THR A 138 23.41 -6.38 -13.24
N THR A 139 23.38 -5.10 -13.57
CA THR A 139 24.45 -4.43 -14.32
C THR A 139 25.32 -3.70 -13.30
N VAL A 140 26.63 -3.90 -13.37
CA VAL A 140 27.60 -3.13 -12.60
C VAL A 140 28.24 -2.18 -13.59
N ASP A 141 27.92 -0.89 -13.49
CA ASP A 141 28.56 0.14 -14.30
C ASP A 141 29.91 0.46 -13.66
N TRP A 142 30.99 0.09 -14.35
CA TRP A 142 32.37 0.25 -13.86
C TRP A 142 32.94 1.66 -14.14
N LEU A 143 32.09 2.69 -14.23
CA LEU A 143 32.46 4.04 -14.66
C LEU A 143 31.81 5.18 -13.84
N ASP A 144 31.54 4.97 -12.54
CA ASP A 144 31.34 6.04 -11.56
C ASP A 144 32.14 5.76 -10.27
#